data_AF-A0A3S0GCN5-F1
#
_entry.id   AF-A0A3S0GCN5-F1
#
_cell.length_a   1.000
_cell.length_b   1.000
_cell.length_c   1.000
_cell.angle_alpha   90.00
_cell.angle_beta   90.00
_cell.angle_gamma   90.00
#
_symmetry.space_group_name_H-M   'P 1'
#
loop_
_entity.id
_entity.type
_entity.pdbx_description
1 polymer ?
#
loop_
_entity_poly.entity_id
_entity_poly.type
_entity_poly.pdbx_seq_one_letter_code
_entity_poly.pdbx_strand_id
1 'polypeptide(L)'
;MVLKDMRKEKRMTQKELGRLTGYSQNTISNHENGVRSLGEKEIERYSEAFGITKEEFALKLSEYSKTNESLVKNLPRILVGRMHEKGITEEELINATNIPKKKFKSLLNGTLSNIYVNQIYLLSEILDISIRNFFEDLDYLETNEEYQNSIEMKEKIDKDFFTLQYSQRKELYDFFNNLLHK
;
A
#
# COMPACT_ATOMS: atom_id res chain seq x y z
N MET A 1 -3.86 1.41 4.68
CA MET A 1 -3.90 2.34 5.84
C MET A 1 -4.16 1.47 7.03
N VAL A 2 -3.37 1.59 8.09
CA VAL A 2 -3.39 0.69 9.27
C VAL A 2 -4.79 0.23 9.67
N LEU A 3 -5.74 1.16 9.81
CA LEU A 3 -7.11 0.83 10.20
C LEU A 3 -7.85 -0.08 9.19
N LYS A 4 -7.71 0.21 7.88
CA LYS A 4 -8.29 -0.60 6.78
C LYS A 4 -7.65 -1.99 6.77
N ASP A 5 -6.35 -2.05 7.01
CA ASP A 5 -5.54 -3.26 6.92
C ASP A 5 -5.90 -4.20 8.09
N MET A 6 -5.91 -3.68 9.33
CA MET A 6 -6.39 -4.40 10.52
C MET A 6 -7.83 -4.91 10.39
N ARG A 7 -8.72 -4.13 9.75
CA ARG A 7 -10.09 -4.58 9.48
C ARG A 7 -10.12 -5.77 8.51
N LYS A 8 -9.32 -5.70 7.44
CA LYS A 8 -9.23 -6.76 6.43
C LYS A 8 -8.62 -8.04 6.99
N GLU A 9 -7.59 -7.94 7.83
CA GLU A 9 -6.98 -9.08 8.55
C GLU A 9 -8.04 -9.85 9.37
N LYS A 10 -8.95 -9.14 10.03
CA LYS A 10 -10.07 -9.75 10.75
C LYS A 10 -11.28 -10.14 9.89
N ARG A 11 -11.17 -10.00 8.57
CA ARG A 11 -12.22 -10.30 7.57
C ARG A 11 -13.54 -9.59 7.86
N MET A 12 -13.46 -8.36 8.39
CA MET A 12 -14.63 -7.55 8.71
C MET A 12 -14.98 -6.60 7.56
N THR A 13 -16.27 -6.39 7.32
CA THR A 13 -16.78 -5.28 6.52
C THR A 13 -16.72 -3.96 7.29
N GLN A 14 -16.72 -2.82 6.59
CA GLN A 14 -16.80 -1.51 7.25
C GLN A 14 -18.06 -1.35 8.12
N LYS A 15 -19.15 -2.01 7.72
CA LYS A 15 -20.42 -2.01 8.47
C LYS A 15 -20.30 -2.82 9.78
N GLU A 16 -19.60 -3.95 9.74
CA GLU A 16 -19.33 -4.75 10.95
C GLU A 16 -18.38 -4.03 11.90
N LEU A 17 -17.33 -3.39 11.37
CA LEU A 17 -16.45 -2.57 12.20
C LEU A 17 -17.21 -1.39 12.82
N GLY A 18 -18.08 -0.73 12.05
CA GLY A 18 -18.96 0.31 12.57
C GLY A 18 -19.88 -0.17 13.69
N ARG A 19 -20.37 -1.41 13.62
CA ARG A 19 -21.17 -2.01 14.70
C ARG A 19 -20.35 -2.22 15.98
N LEU A 20 -19.08 -2.63 15.85
CA LEU A 20 -18.19 -2.87 17.00
C LEU A 20 -17.77 -1.56 17.67
N THR A 21 -17.52 -0.51 16.90
CA THR A 21 -17.02 0.78 17.42
C THR A 21 -18.13 1.76 17.77
N GLY A 22 -19.34 1.54 17.25
CA GLY A 22 -20.46 2.49 17.33
C GLY A 22 -20.41 3.60 16.26
N TYR A 23 -19.48 3.53 15.30
CA TYR A 23 -19.36 4.49 14.21
C TYR A 23 -20.22 4.13 13.00
N SER A 24 -20.67 5.15 12.26
CA SER A 24 -21.32 4.92 10.97
C SER A 24 -20.32 4.34 9.97
N GLN A 25 -20.79 3.57 8.98
CA GLN A 25 -19.95 3.08 7.89
C GLN A 25 -19.20 4.23 7.17
N ASN A 26 -19.85 5.38 7.02
CA ASN A 26 -19.24 6.57 6.40
C ASN A 26 -18.09 7.13 7.25
N THR A 27 -18.26 7.13 8.58
CA THR A 27 -17.20 7.51 9.53
C THR A 27 -16.02 6.55 9.46
N ILE A 28 -16.28 5.23 9.41
CA ILE A 28 -15.24 4.22 9.22
C ILE A 28 -14.47 4.48 7.92
N SER A 29 -15.17 4.70 6.81
CA SER A 29 -14.55 5.02 5.52
C SER A 29 -13.67 6.27 5.59
N ASN A 30 -14.14 7.35 6.22
CA ASN A 30 -13.37 8.59 6.38
C ASN A 30 -12.11 8.38 7.23
N HIS A 31 -12.20 7.58 8.29
CA HIS A 31 -11.08 7.20 9.14
C HIS A 31 -10.08 6.28 8.40
N GLU A 32 -10.56 5.34 7.57
CA GLU A 32 -9.73 4.43 6.76
C GLU A 32 -9.03 5.10 5.57
N ASN A 33 -9.55 6.24 5.12
CA ASN A 33 -8.99 7.01 4.01
C ASN A 33 -8.13 8.20 4.49
N GLY A 34 -8.00 8.40 5.82
CA GLY A 34 -7.14 9.45 6.38
C GLY A 34 -7.66 10.86 6.19
N VAL A 35 -8.96 11.00 5.90
CA VAL A 35 -9.62 12.30 5.74
C VAL A 35 -9.72 13.02 7.09
N ARG A 36 -9.63 12.28 8.21
CA ARG A 36 -9.58 12.80 9.58
C ARG A 36 -8.53 12.02 10.39
N SER A 37 -7.70 12.73 11.16
CA SER A 37 -6.78 12.10 12.12
C SER A 37 -7.56 11.41 13.25
N LEU A 38 -7.09 10.24 13.67
CA LEU A 38 -7.65 9.52 14.81
C LEU A 38 -7.18 10.20 16.11
N GLY A 39 -8.11 10.59 16.95
CA GLY A 39 -7.82 11.05 18.30
C GLY A 39 -7.79 9.90 19.30
N GLU A 40 -7.52 10.24 20.56
CA GLU A 40 -7.40 9.27 21.66
C GLU A 40 -8.67 8.41 21.82
N LYS A 41 -9.85 9.00 21.67
CA LYS A 41 -11.13 8.29 21.76
C LYS A 41 -11.33 7.30 20.63
N GLU A 42 -10.95 7.68 19.41
CA GLU A 42 -11.01 6.76 18.27
C GLU A 42 -10.01 5.62 18.44
N ILE A 43 -8.79 5.91 18.90
CA ILE A 43 -7.77 4.89 19.19
C ILE A 43 -8.30 3.89 20.21
N GLU A 44 -8.89 4.36 21.32
CA GLU A 44 -9.52 3.50 22.33
C GLU A 44 -10.59 2.60 21.72
N ARG A 45 -11.54 3.17 20.98
CA ARG A 45 -12.65 2.41 20.38
C ARG A 45 -12.20 1.38 19.35
N TYR A 46 -11.20 1.72 18.55
CA TYR A 46 -10.64 0.77 17.60
C TYR A 46 -9.82 -0.31 18.29
N SER A 47 -9.04 0.04 19.31
CA SER A 47 -8.27 -0.93 20.11
C SER A 47 -9.20 -1.99 20.71
N GLU A 48 -10.31 -1.55 21.32
CA GLU A 48 -11.36 -2.43 21.83
C GLU A 48 -11.98 -3.29 20.73
N ALA A 49 -12.39 -2.70 19.61
CA ALA A 49 -12.99 -3.43 18.50
C ALA A 49 -12.05 -4.48 17.87
N PHE A 50 -10.75 -4.22 17.89
CA PHE A 50 -9.74 -5.15 17.40
C PHE A 50 -9.21 -6.10 18.47
N GLY A 51 -9.57 -5.91 19.74
CA GLY A 51 -9.08 -6.73 20.85
C GLY A 51 -7.57 -6.61 21.06
N ILE A 52 -7.02 -5.41 20.85
CA ILE A 52 -5.62 -5.08 21.14
C ILE A 52 -5.56 -3.91 22.13
N THR A 53 -4.38 -3.68 22.72
CA THR A 53 -4.16 -2.54 23.63
C THR A 53 -4.05 -1.22 22.87
N LYS A 54 -4.26 -0.10 23.57
CA LYS A 54 -4.09 1.25 22.99
C LYS A 54 -2.66 1.47 22.54
N GLU A 55 -1.71 0.95 23.32
CA GLU A 55 -0.28 1.01 23.06
C GLU A 55 0.09 0.26 21.78
N GLU A 56 -0.43 -0.96 21.59
CA GLU A 56 -0.23 -1.73 20.35
C GLU A 56 -0.86 -1.04 19.14
N PHE A 57 -2.05 -0.46 19.28
CA PHE A 57 -2.71 0.29 18.20
C PHE A 57 -1.91 1.55 17.83
N ALA A 58 -1.46 2.30 18.83
CA ALA A 58 -0.63 3.49 18.65
C ALA A 58 0.74 3.14 18.04
N LEU A 59 1.34 2.03 18.43
CA LEU A 59 2.58 1.52 17.85
C LEU A 59 2.38 1.23 16.35
N LYS A 60 1.35 0.47 15.98
CA LYS A 60 1.00 0.17 14.57
C LYS A 60 0.74 1.44 13.75
N LEU A 61 0.06 2.43 14.33
CA LEU A 61 -0.12 3.76 13.70
C LEU A 61 1.22 4.46 13.50
N SER A 62 2.10 4.43 14.50
CA SER A 62 3.39 5.11 14.50
C SER A 62 4.40 4.47 13.55
N GLU A 63 4.42 3.14 13.45
CA GLU A 63 5.23 2.36 12.52
C GLU A 63 4.81 2.72 11.10
N TYR A 64 3.50 2.69 10.80
CA TYR A 64 3.00 3.08 9.48
C TYR A 64 3.30 4.55 9.13
N SER A 65 3.27 5.46 10.11
CA SER A 65 3.66 6.86 9.88
C SER A 65 5.16 7.02 9.66
N LYS A 66 6.01 6.31 10.41
CA LYS A 66 7.48 6.35 10.28
C LYS A 66 7.94 5.71 8.97
N THR A 67 7.36 4.56 8.61
CA THR A 67 7.61 3.90 7.33
C THR A 67 7.20 4.82 6.17
N ASN A 68 6.04 5.49 6.24
CA ASN A 68 5.66 6.49 5.23
C ASN A 68 6.58 7.71 5.21
N GLU A 69 6.97 8.26 6.36
CA GLU A 69 7.81 9.46 6.42
C GLU A 69 9.23 9.21 5.88
N SER A 70 9.82 8.04 6.20
CA SER A 70 11.11 7.61 5.68
C SER A 70 11.05 7.26 4.18
N LEU A 71 10.03 6.50 3.75
CA LEU A 71 9.77 6.21 2.33
C LEU A 71 9.65 7.52 1.53
N VAL A 72 8.80 8.44 1.97
CA VAL A 72 8.51 9.70 1.28
C VAL A 72 9.74 10.61 1.20
N LYS A 73 10.68 10.52 2.14
CA LYS A 73 11.88 11.35 2.15
C LYS A 73 12.95 10.86 1.17
N ASN A 74 13.15 9.54 1.05
CA ASN A 74 14.21 8.97 0.22
C ASN A 74 13.75 8.64 -1.21
N LEU A 75 12.48 8.27 -1.37
CA LEU A 75 11.91 7.83 -2.65
C LEU A 75 11.99 8.90 -3.77
N PRO A 76 11.72 10.20 -3.54
CA PRO A 76 11.81 11.22 -4.60
C PRO A 76 13.24 11.37 -5.14
N ARG A 77 14.23 11.37 -4.24
CA ARG A 77 15.66 11.46 -4.60
C ARG A 77 16.08 10.26 -5.45
N ILE A 78 15.67 9.05 -5.05
CA ILE A 78 16.02 7.81 -5.74
C ILE A 78 15.35 7.75 -7.12
N LEU A 79 14.06 8.08 -7.20
CA LEU A 79 13.28 8.15 -8.43
C LEU A 79 13.94 9.09 -9.45
N VAL A 80 14.15 10.35 -9.08
CA VAL A 80 14.70 11.37 -9.99
C VAL A 80 16.10 10.97 -10.47
N GLY A 81 16.95 10.46 -9.57
CA GLY A 81 18.29 10.01 -9.94
C GLY A 81 18.28 8.87 -10.95
N ARG A 82 17.49 7.82 -10.70
CA ARG A 82 17.41 6.65 -11.58
C ARG A 82 16.68 6.93 -12.89
N MET A 83 15.67 7.80 -12.88
CA MET A 83 15.00 8.26 -14.10
C MET A 83 15.99 8.94 -15.04
N HIS A 84 16.81 9.85 -14.50
CA HIS A 84 17.84 10.53 -15.30
C HIS A 84 18.90 9.56 -15.82
N GLU A 85 19.39 8.66 -14.96
CA GLU A 85 20.41 7.66 -15.32
C GLU A 85 19.94 6.73 -16.45
N LYS A 86 18.68 6.29 -16.41
CA LYS A 86 18.12 5.33 -17.38
C LYS A 86 17.37 5.98 -18.54
N GLY A 87 17.24 7.31 -18.56
CA GLY A 87 16.47 8.02 -19.58
C GLY A 87 14.96 7.72 -19.53
N ILE A 88 14.44 7.35 -18.36
CA ILE A 88 13.03 6.98 -18.17
C ILE A 88 12.20 8.24 -17.91
N THR A 89 11.11 8.39 -18.63
CA THR A 89 10.21 9.53 -18.53
C THR A 89 9.17 9.36 -17.41
N GLU A 90 8.61 10.49 -16.94
CA GLU A 90 7.48 10.47 -16.01
C GLU A 90 6.28 9.68 -16.56
N GLU A 91 5.99 9.82 -17.87
CA GLU A 91 4.84 9.16 -18.48
C GLU A 91 4.99 7.64 -18.51
N GLU A 92 6.19 7.12 -18.75
CA GLU A 92 6.46 5.68 -18.69
C GLU A 92 6.17 5.11 -17.30
N LEU A 93 6.65 5.78 -16.25
CA LEU A 93 6.40 5.34 -14.86
C LEU A 93 4.93 5.49 -14.47
N ILE A 94 4.27 6.59 -14.85
CA ILE A 94 2.85 6.82 -14.58
C ILE A 94 2.00 5.72 -15.23
N ASN A 95 2.26 5.40 -16.50
CA ASN A 95 1.51 4.39 -17.24
C ASN A 95 1.72 3.00 -16.64
N ALA A 96 2.96 2.65 -16.28
CA ALA A 96 3.27 1.32 -15.74
C ALA A 96 2.78 1.12 -14.30
N THR A 97 2.83 2.17 -13.46
CA THR A 97 2.41 2.10 -12.04
C THR A 97 0.93 2.38 -11.81
N ASN A 98 0.24 2.89 -12.84
CA ASN A 98 -1.12 3.42 -12.77
C ASN A 98 -1.29 4.48 -11.66
N ILE A 99 -0.22 5.24 -11.35
CA ILE A 99 -0.29 6.34 -10.40
C ILE A 99 -0.87 7.57 -11.12
N PRO A 100 -1.95 8.20 -10.61
CA PRO A 100 -2.48 9.41 -11.22
C PRO A 100 -1.41 10.51 -11.33
N LYS A 101 -1.32 11.19 -12.49
CA LYS A 101 -0.29 12.22 -12.77
C LYS A 101 -0.11 13.25 -11.65
N LYS A 102 -1.21 13.73 -11.06
CA LYS A 102 -1.17 14.66 -9.91
C LYS A 102 -0.49 14.04 -8.69
N LYS A 103 -0.79 12.78 -8.39
CA LYS A 103 -0.20 12.01 -7.30
C LYS A 103 1.28 11.72 -7.56
N PHE A 104 1.64 11.40 -8.81
CA PHE A 104 3.03 11.19 -9.22
C PHE A 104 3.89 12.45 -9.07
N LYS A 105 3.35 13.62 -9.42
CA LYS A 105 4.05 14.90 -9.16
C LYS A 105 4.29 15.15 -7.68
N SER A 106 3.32 14.83 -6.82
CA SER A 106 3.49 14.88 -5.36
C SER A 106 4.52 13.86 -4.85
N LEU A 107 4.71 12.75 -5.56
CA LEU A 107 5.74 11.76 -5.26
C LEU A 107 7.13 12.34 -5.55
N LEU A 108 7.32 12.93 -6.74
CA LEU A 108 8.61 13.48 -7.18
C LEU A 108 9.08 14.68 -6.35
N ASN A 109 8.16 15.47 -5.81
CA ASN A 109 8.48 16.65 -5.00
C ASN A 109 8.52 16.35 -3.48
N GLY A 110 8.33 15.10 -3.06
CA GLY A 110 8.36 14.69 -1.65
C GLY A 110 7.21 15.21 -0.79
N THR A 111 6.07 15.59 -1.40
CA THR A 111 4.88 16.09 -0.67
C THR A 111 3.81 15.03 -0.46
N LEU A 112 4.00 13.82 -0.99
CA LEU A 112 3.00 12.77 -0.93
C LEU A 112 2.98 12.07 0.43
N SER A 113 1.78 11.77 0.95
CA SER A 113 1.59 11.11 2.25
C SER A 113 1.38 9.59 2.20
N ASN A 114 1.16 9.00 1.00
CA ASN A 114 0.93 7.55 0.88
C ASN A 114 1.05 7.00 -0.56
N ILE A 115 1.84 5.95 -0.76
CA ILE A 115 1.98 5.15 -1.99
C ILE A 115 1.81 3.66 -1.64
N TYR A 116 1.16 2.88 -2.50
CA TYR A 116 0.97 1.45 -2.26
C TYR A 116 2.27 0.68 -2.50
N VAL A 117 2.48 -0.40 -1.74
CA VAL A 117 3.74 -1.18 -1.80
C VAL A 117 3.96 -1.80 -3.17
N ASN A 118 2.89 -2.28 -3.82
CA ASN A 118 2.96 -2.81 -5.18
C ASN A 118 3.37 -1.74 -6.21
N GLN A 119 3.02 -0.47 -6.00
CA GLN A 119 3.47 0.62 -6.86
C GLN A 119 4.97 0.88 -6.66
N ILE A 120 5.46 0.77 -5.43
CA ILE A 120 6.90 0.85 -5.13
C ILE A 120 7.64 -0.34 -5.78
N TYR A 121 7.06 -1.53 -5.75
CA TYR A 121 7.61 -2.70 -6.43
C TYR A 121 7.71 -2.51 -7.95
N LEU A 122 6.66 -1.99 -8.59
CA LEU A 122 6.71 -1.68 -10.03
C LEU A 122 7.77 -0.63 -10.35
N LEU A 123 7.89 0.40 -9.51
CA LEU A 123 8.98 1.38 -9.62
C LEU A 123 10.35 0.72 -9.46
N SER A 124 10.50 -0.24 -8.54
CA SER A 124 11.77 -0.94 -8.31
C SER A 124 12.21 -1.76 -9.53
N GLU A 125 11.27 -2.47 -10.16
CA GLU A 125 11.55 -3.27 -11.35
C GLU A 125 11.91 -2.38 -12.55
N ILE A 126 11.17 -1.29 -12.79
CA ILE A 126 11.40 -0.40 -13.94
C ILE A 126 12.70 0.39 -13.77
N LEU A 127 12.98 0.86 -12.56
CA LEU A 127 14.20 1.60 -12.24
C LEU A 127 15.40 0.67 -12.01
N ASP A 128 15.19 -0.65 -12.05
CA ASP A 128 16.21 -1.68 -11.84
C ASP A 128 17.05 -1.37 -10.59
N ILE A 129 16.30 -1.21 -9.51
CA ILE A 129 16.83 -0.91 -8.19
C ILE A 129 16.15 -1.85 -7.22
N SER A 130 16.92 -2.45 -6.32
CA SER A 130 16.31 -3.31 -5.30
C SER A 130 15.27 -2.52 -4.52
N ILE A 131 14.08 -3.12 -4.35
CA ILE A 131 12.98 -2.52 -3.59
C ILE A 131 13.41 -2.11 -2.18
N ARG A 132 14.41 -2.81 -1.63
CA ARG A 132 15.04 -2.52 -0.33
C ARG A 132 15.64 -1.11 -0.26
N ASN A 133 16.02 -0.51 -1.38
CA ASN A 133 16.54 0.86 -1.38
C ASN A 133 15.46 1.91 -1.11
N PHE A 134 14.18 1.56 -1.22
CA PHE A 134 13.09 2.46 -0.89
C PHE A 134 12.69 2.41 0.59
N PHE A 135 12.96 1.30 1.30
CA PHE A 135 12.55 1.08 2.69
C PHE A 135 13.78 1.05 3.61
N GLU A 136 13.80 1.90 4.64
CA GLU A 136 14.88 1.87 5.65
C GLU A 136 14.74 0.69 6.64
N ASP A 137 13.54 0.16 6.83
CA ASP A 137 13.25 -0.95 7.75
C ASP A 137 12.78 -2.20 6.98
N LEU A 138 13.60 -3.26 7.02
CA LEU A 138 13.45 -4.48 6.23
C LEU A 138 12.43 -5.46 6.82
N ASP A 139 12.22 -5.43 8.14
CA ASP A 139 11.30 -6.34 8.84
C ASP A 139 9.84 -6.05 8.47
N TYR A 140 9.55 -4.82 8.01
CA TYR A 140 8.26 -4.43 7.48
C TYR A 140 7.92 -5.14 6.16
N LEU A 141 8.87 -5.29 5.23
CA LEU A 141 8.59 -5.89 3.93
C LEU A 141 8.23 -7.38 4.07
N GLU A 142 8.97 -8.09 4.91
CA GLU A 142 8.76 -9.53 5.12
C GLU A 142 7.42 -9.83 5.82
N THR A 143 6.91 -8.89 6.62
CA THR A 143 5.62 -9.01 7.32
C THR A 143 4.43 -8.36 6.58
N ASN A 144 4.69 -7.61 5.50
CA ASN A 144 3.65 -6.91 4.75
C ASN A 144 2.89 -7.87 3.79
N GLU A 145 1.61 -8.07 4.04
CA GLU A 145 0.75 -8.97 3.27
C GLU A 145 0.66 -8.59 1.77
N GLU A 146 0.63 -7.29 1.43
CA GLU A 146 0.62 -6.85 0.02
C GLU A 146 1.92 -7.19 -0.70
N TYR A 147 3.08 -7.05 -0.03
CA TYR A 147 4.37 -7.44 -0.58
C TYR A 147 4.48 -8.95 -0.78
N GLN A 148 4.14 -9.75 0.24
CA GLN A 148 4.16 -11.21 0.14
C GLN A 148 3.23 -11.70 -0.98
N ASN A 149 2.02 -11.16 -1.05
CA ASN A 149 1.08 -11.46 -2.13
C ASN A 149 1.65 -11.08 -3.51
N SER A 150 2.39 -9.97 -3.63
CA SER A 150 3.02 -9.57 -4.89
C SER A 150 4.17 -10.50 -5.32
N ILE A 151 4.95 -11.02 -4.37
CA ILE A 151 6.03 -11.97 -4.64
C ILE A 151 5.45 -13.33 -5.04
N GLU A 152 4.49 -13.86 -4.28
CA GLU A 152 3.78 -15.10 -4.63
C GLU A 152 3.10 -14.98 -6.01
N MET A 153 2.54 -13.80 -6.33
CA MET A 153 1.94 -13.50 -7.61
C MET A 153 2.96 -13.55 -8.75
N LYS A 154 4.14 -12.92 -8.58
CA LYS A 154 5.22 -12.97 -9.56
C LYS A 154 5.69 -14.40 -9.79
N GLU A 155 5.91 -15.16 -8.71
CA GLU A 155 6.33 -16.55 -8.81
C GLU A 155 5.29 -17.43 -9.53
N LYS A 156 3.99 -17.22 -9.29
CA LYS A 156 2.91 -17.92 -10.01
C LYS A 156 2.87 -17.55 -11.49
N ILE A 157 3.04 -16.27 -11.81
CA ILE A 157 3.06 -15.79 -13.19
C ILE A 157 4.28 -16.38 -13.90
N ASP A 158 5.48 -16.26 -13.32
CA ASP A 158 6.71 -16.74 -13.93
C ASP A 158 6.70 -18.27 -14.13
N LYS A 159 6.06 -19.01 -13.23
CA LYS A 159 5.98 -20.48 -13.30
C LYS A 159 4.91 -21.00 -14.26
N ASP A 160 3.71 -20.43 -14.25
CA ASP A 160 2.55 -21.04 -14.90
C ASP A 160 1.98 -20.23 -16.08
N PHE A 161 2.28 -18.93 -16.21
CA PHE A 161 1.61 -18.03 -17.17
C PHE A 161 1.70 -18.46 -18.64
N PHE A 162 2.85 -19.01 -19.04
CA PHE A 162 3.05 -19.52 -20.40
C PHE A 162 2.34 -20.85 -20.67
N THR A 163 1.94 -21.58 -19.62
CA THR A 163 1.22 -22.85 -19.73
C THR A 163 -0.31 -22.69 -19.68
N LEU A 164 -0.80 -21.53 -19.21
CA LEU A 164 -2.23 -21.25 -19.08
C LEU A 164 -2.92 -21.00 -20.43
N GLN A 165 -4.21 -21.32 -20.50
CA GLN A 165 -5.06 -20.91 -21.64
C GLN A 165 -5.35 -19.41 -21.58
N TYR A 166 -5.66 -18.80 -22.73
CA TYR A 166 -5.91 -17.35 -22.82
C TYR A 166 -7.03 -16.87 -21.88
N SER A 167 -8.10 -17.64 -21.73
CA SER A 167 -9.20 -17.33 -20.80
C SER A 167 -8.73 -17.28 -19.34
N GLN A 168 -7.86 -18.20 -18.94
CA GLN A 168 -7.32 -18.27 -17.58
C GLN A 168 -6.30 -17.16 -17.32
N ARG A 169 -5.49 -16.78 -18.33
CA ARG A 169 -4.63 -15.61 -18.25
C ARG A 169 -5.44 -14.32 -18.09
N LYS A 170 -6.55 -14.20 -18.81
CA LYS A 170 -7.45 -13.06 -18.74
C LYS A 170 -8.17 -13.00 -17.38
N GLU A 171 -8.63 -14.12 -16.84
CA GLU A 171 -9.20 -14.19 -15.49
C GLU A 171 -8.18 -13.83 -14.42
N LEU A 172 -6.93 -14.29 -14.53
CA LEU A 172 -5.84 -13.86 -13.66
C LEU A 172 -5.71 -12.33 -13.71
N TYR A 173 -5.53 -11.79 -14.92
CA TYR A 173 -5.38 -10.35 -15.14
C TYR A 173 -6.57 -9.53 -14.61
N ASP A 174 -7.80 -9.98 -14.83
CA ASP A 174 -9.04 -9.33 -14.38
C ASP A 174 -9.24 -9.46 -12.87
N PHE A 175 -8.88 -10.61 -12.26
CA PHE A 175 -8.84 -10.79 -10.81
C PHE A 175 -7.86 -9.83 -10.15
N PHE A 176 -6.67 -9.64 -10.75
CA PHE A 176 -5.65 -8.73 -10.24
C PHE A 176 -6.01 -7.26 -10.42
N ASN A 177 -6.60 -6.87 -11.55
CA ASN A 177 -7.12 -5.50 -11.72
C ASN A 177 -8.27 -5.19 -10.75
N ASN A 178 -9.10 -6.17 -10.39
CA ASN A 178 -10.15 -5.97 -9.40
C ASN A 178 -9.62 -5.84 -7.96
N LEU A 179 -8.41 -6.35 -7.66
CA LEU A 179 -7.68 -6.07 -6.41
C LEU A 179 -7.10 -4.65 -6.39
N LEU A 180 -6.70 -4.12 -7.55
CA LEU A 180 -6.16 -2.75 -7.70
C LEU A 180 -7.22 -1.64 -7.58
N HIS A 181 -8.51 -1.99 -7.66
CA HIS A 181 -9.62 -1.04 -7.64
C HIS A 181 -10.54 -1.16 -6.39
N LYS A 182 -10.12 -1.85 -5.31
CA LYS A 182 -10.89 -1.99 -4.04
C LYS A 182 -10.09 -1.63 -2.77
#